data_AF-A0A933GBG1-F1
#
_entry.id   AF-A0A933GBG1-F1
#
_cell.length_a   1.000
_cell.length_b   1.000
_cell.length_c   1.000
_cell.angle_alpha   90.00
_cell.angle_beta   90.00
_cell.angle_gamma   90.00
#
_symmetry.space_group_name_H-M   'P 1'
#
loop_
_entity.id
_entity.type
_entity.pdbx_description
1 polymer ?
#
loop_
_entity_poly.entity_id
_entity_poly.type
_entity_poly.pdbx_seq_one_letter_code
_entity_poly.pdbx_strand_id
1 'polypeptide(L)'
;MATATAKKGKKEPTPIPVRFGRDEAWLLRLLEVRARAQARSLSGQLKYYARLGMIAADNPDLPLSMIEGILEAKEELKAGLGQPYEWGVLEEPRAR
;
A
#
# COMPACT_ATOMS: atom_id res chain seq x y z
N MET A 1 47.73 3.95 -0.85
CA MET A 1 47.14 2.85 -0.05
C MET A 1 45.64 2.90 -0.26
N ALA A 2 45.08 1.88 -0.93
CA ALA A 2 43.67 1.82 -1.26
C ALA A 2 42.91 1.13 -0.13
N THR A 3 41.89 1.79 0.41
CA THR A 3 40.87 1.13 1.26
C THR A 3 39.54 1.22 0.53
N ALA A 4 39.24 0.19 -0.25
CA ALA A 4 37.92 -0.04 -0.80
C ALA A 4 37.02 -0.56 0.33
N THR A 5 36.03 0.24 0.74
CA THR A 5 34.94 -0.21 1.61
C THR A 5 33.99 -1.10 0.82
N ALA A 6 34.00 -2.41 1.10
CA ALA A 6 33.09 -3.36 0.50
C ALA A 6 31.64 -3.10 0.95
N LYS A 7 30.77 -2.73 0.00
CA LYS A 7 29.34 -2.50 0.22
C LYS A 7 28.64 -3.86 0.31
N LYS A 8 28.20 -4.24 1.52
CA LYS A 8 27.48 -5.49 1.82
C LYS A 8 26.16 -5.52 1.03
N GLY A 9 26.09 -6.32 -0.04
CA GLY A 9 24.86 -6.50 -0.83
C GLY A 9 23.73 -7.08 0.03
N LYS A 10 22.56 -6.43 0.04
CA LYS A 10 21.35 -6.98 0.64
C LYS A 10 20.98 -8.26 -0.11
N LYS A 11 21.06 -9.42 0.56
CA LYS A 11 20.64 -10.71 -0.02
C LYS A 11 19.14 -10.62 -0.35
N GLU A 12 18.77 -10.98 -1.57
CA GLU A 12 17.36 -11.05 -1.96
C GLU A 12 16.62 -12.07 -1.09
N PRO A 13 15.40 -11.75 -0.63
CA PRO A 13 14.61 -12.68 0.18
C PRO A 13 14.26 -13.92 -0.63
N THR A 14 14.40 -15.10 -0.02
CA THR A 14 14.07 -16.37 -0.66
C THR A 14 12.60 -16.40 -1.09
N PRO A 15 12.28 -16.77 -2.35
CA PRO A 15 10.90 -16.89 -2.80
C PRO A 15 10.16 -17.99 -2.03
N ILE A 16 9.03 -17.63 -1.39
CA ILE A 16 8.16 -18.59 -0.72
C ILE A 16 6.98 -18.91 -1.65
N PRO A 17 6.84 -20.17 -2.12
CA PRO A 17 5.72 -20.55 -2.97
C PRO A 17 4.44 -20.66 -2.12
N VAL A 18 3.36 -20.00 -2.57
CA VAL A 18 2.03 -20.14 -1.97
C VAL A 18 1.25 -21.19 -2.75
N ARG A 19 0.72 -22.19 -2.04
CA ARG A 19 -0.08 -23.28 -2.62
C ARG A 19 -1.55 -23.07 -2.27
N PHE A 20 -2.42 -23.23 -3.26
CA PHE A 20 -3.87 -23.22 -3.07
C PHE A 20 -4.39 -24.66 -3.14
N GLY A 21 -5.14 -25.08 -2.13
CA GLY A 21 -5.82 -26.37 -2.10
C GLY A 21 -7.03 -26.41 -3.04
N ARG A 22 -7.65 -27.59 -3.18
CA ARG A 22 -8.88 -27.75 -3.99
C ARG A 22 -10.03 -26.90 -3.45
N ASP A 23 -10.16 -26.81 -2.13
CA ASP A 23 -11.24 -26.06 -1.47
C ASP A 23 -11.07 -24.53 -1.59
N GLU A 24 -9.87 -24.08 -1.94
CA GLU A 24 -9.52 -22.66 -2.11
C GLU A 24 -9.48 -22.24 -3.58
N ALA A 25 -9.86 -23.13 -4.51
CA ALA A 25 -9.85 -22.83 -5.94
C ALA A 25 -10.70 -21.59 -6.29
N TRP A 26 -11.79 -21.38 -5.56
CA TRP A 26 -12.62 -20.18 -5.70
C TRP A 26 -11.86 -18.90 -5.32
N LEU A 27 -11.01 -18.96 -4.28
CA LEU A 27 -10.22 -17.83 -3.80
C LEU A 27 -9.12 -17.48 -4.80
N LEU A 28 -8.43 -18.49 -5.34
CA LEU A 28 -7.45 -18.29 -6.40
C LEU A 28 -8.09 -17.59 -7.61
N ARG A 29 -9.24 -18.09 -8.07
CA ARG A 29 -9.98 -17.49 -9.20
C ARG A 29 -10.40 -16.05 -8.92
N LEU A 30 -10.88 -15.76 -7.71
CA LEU A 30 -11.25 -14.41 -7.31
C LEU A 30 -10.03 -13.47 -7.31
N LEU A 31 -8.88 -13.95 -6.81
CA LEU A 31 -7.63 -13.20 -6.76
C LEU A 31 -7.14 -12.87 -8.17
N GLU A 32 -7.21 -13.81 -9.12
CA GLU A 32 -6.86 -13.59 -10.53
C GLU A 32 -7.72 -12.51 -11.18
N VAL A 33 -9.03 -12.54 -10.97
CA VAL A 33 -9.96 -11.53 -11.51
C VAL A 33 -9.63 -10.14 -10.98
N ARG A 34 -9.41 -10.02 -9.67
CA ARG A 34 -9.08 -8.73 -9.05
C ARG A 34 -7.70 -8.22 -9.45
N ALA A 35 -6.72 -9.11 -9.56
CA ALA A 35 -5.39 -8.76 -10.04
C ALA A 35 -5.46 -8.15 -11.45
N ARG A 36 -6.22 -8.77 -12.36
CA ARG A 36 -6.45 -8.23 -13.71
C ARG A 36 -7.18 -6.88 -13.69
N ALA A 37 -8.24 -6.75 -12.89
CA ALA A 37 -9.00 -5.51 -12.77
C ALA A 37 -8.15 -4.33 -12.26
N GLN A 38 -7.16 -4.61 -11.40
CA GLN A 38 -6.28 -3.60 -10.80
C GLN A 38 -4.92 -3.49 -11.51
N ALA A 39 -4.77 -4.12 -12.68
CA ALA A 39 -3.53 -4.16 -13.46
C ALA A 39 -2.30 -4.64 -12.65
N ARG A 40 -2.49 -5.61 -11.76
CA ARG A 40 -1.43 -6.24 -10.94
C ARG A 40 -1.19 -7.69 -11.35
N SER A 41 0.01 -8.19 -11.09
CA SER A 41 0.28 -9.63 -11.15
C SER A 41 -0.45 -10.36 -10.01
N LEU A 42 -0.68 -11.67 -10.16
CA LEU A 42 -1.32 -12.48 -9.11
C LEU A 42 -0.57 -12.40 -7.77
N SER A 43 0.76 -12.55 -7.82
CA SER A 43 1.63 -12.44 -6.65
C SER A 43 1.66 -11.02 -6.08
N GLY A 44 1.56 -9.99 -6.95
CA GLY A 44 1.42 -8.60 -6.54
C GLY A 44 0.11 -8.35 -5.79
N GLN A 45 -1.01 -8.89 -6.29
CA GLN A 45 -2.32 -8.77 -5.65
C GLN A 45 -2.36 -9.48 -4.29
N LEU A 46 -1.74 -10.67 -4.20
CA LEU A 46 -1.64 -11.40 -2.94
C LEU A 46 -0.85 -10.60 -1.89
N LYS A 47 0.31 -10.05 -2.27
CA LYS A 47 1.13 -9.21 -1.40
C LYS A 47 0.39 -7.95 -0.96
N TYR A 48 -0.36 -7.34 -1.88
CA TYR A 48 -1.18 -6.18 -1.57
C TYR A 48 -2.21 -6.49 -0.49
N TYR A 49 -2.99 -7.57 -0.64
CA TYR A 49 -3.97 -7.96 0.37
C TYR A 49 -3.34 -8.41 1.69
N ALA A 50 -2.22 -9.12 1.66
CA ALA A 50 -1.50 -9.48 2.87
C ALA A 50 -1.05 -8.22 3.64
N ARG A 51 -0.44 -7.26 2.94
CA ARG A 51 -0.03 -5.98 3.53
C ARG A 51 -1.22 -5.21 4.10
N LEU A 52 -2.32 -5.14 3.34
CA LEU A 52 -3.52 -4.42 3.76
C LEU A 52 -4.17 -5.06 4.99
N GLY A 53 -4.24 -6.40 5.02
CA GLY A 53 -4.75 -7.16 6.16
C GLY A 53 -3.91 -6.99 7.43
N MET A 54 -2.58 -6.93 7.32
CA MET A 54 -1.71 -6.63 8.46
C MET A 54 -1.97 -5.23 9.02
N ILE A 55 -2.08 -4.21 8.15
CA ILE A 55 -2.37 -2.85 8.59
C ILE A 55 -3.74 -2.77 9.27
N ALA A 56 -4.76 -3.44 8.70
CA ALA A 56 -6.10 -3.47 9.28
C ALA A 56 -6.15 -4.23 10.63
N ALA A 57 -5.37 -5.30 10.78
CA ALA A 57 -5.26 -6.03 12.04
C ALA A 57 -4.61 -5.19 13.15
N ASP A 58 -3.58 -4.41 12.81
CA ASP A 58 -2.90 -3.50 13.74
C ASP A 58 -3.77 -2.27 14.08
N ASN A 59 -4.76 -1.94 13.23
CA ASN A 59 -5.58 -0.74 13.32
C ASN A 59 -7.08 -1.08 13.11
N PRO A 60 -7.72 -1.80 14.06
CA PRO A 60 -9.06 -2.36 13.86
C PRO A 60 -10.18 -1.31 13.83
N ASP A 61 -9.93 -0.12 14.34
CA ASP A 61 -10.83 1.03 14.36
C ASP A 61 -10.87 1.80 13.03
N LEU A 62 -9.85 1.60 12.17
CA LEU A 62 -9.73 2.26 10.88
C LEU A 62 -10.44 1.44 9.78
N PRO A 63 -11.44 2.02 9.09
CA PRO A 63 -12.08 1.36 7.95
C PRO A 63 -11.08 1.11 6.82
N LEU A 64 -11.26 0.00 6.11
CA LEU A 64 -10.37 -0.41 5.01
C LEU A 64 -10.19 0.68 3.95
N SER A 65 -11.28 1.37 3.58
CA SER A 65 -11.25 2.46 2.61
C SER A 65 -10.40 3.64 3.07
N MET A 66 -10.40 3.94 4.38
CA MET A 66 -9.55 4.99 4.95
C MET A 66 -8.07 4.57 4.89
N ILE A 67 -7.77 3.31 5.20
CA ILE A 67 -6.41 2.76 5.09
C ILE A 67 -5.91 2.88 3.64
N GLU A 68 -6.73 2.47 2.66
CA GLU A 68 -6.40 2.58 1.23
C GLU A 68 -6.13 4.04 0.83
N GLY A 69 -7.02 4.97 1.21
CA GLY A 69 -6.87 6.39 0.92
C GLY A 69 -5.62 7.01 1.55
N ILE A 70 -5.28 6.65 2.80
CA ILE A 70 -4.04 7.10 3.45
C ILE A 70 -2.81 6.58 2.69
N LEU A 71 -2.82 5.32 2.26
CA LEU A 71 -1.71 4.75 1.49
C LEU A 71 -1.53 5.44 0.14
N GLU A 72 -2.63 5.74 -0.56
CA GLU A 72 -2.61 6.50 -1.80
C GLU A 72 -2.07 7.92 -1.58
N ALA A 73 -2.62 8.65 -0.61
CA ALA A 73 -2.17 10.00 -0.26
C ALA A 73 -0.68 10.04 0.11
N LYS A 74 -0.15 9.00 0.77
CA LYS A 74 1.28 8.89 1.06
C LYS A 74 2.14 8.74 -0.18
N GLU A 75 1.67 8.04 -1.22
CA GLU A 75 2.40 7.94 -2.48
C GLU A 75 2.27 9.23 -3.32
N GLU A 76 1.10 9.88 -3.32
CA GLU A 76 0.90 11.20 -3.92
C GLU A 76 1.84 12.25 -3.32
N LEU A 77 1.97 12.28 -1.99
CA LEU A 77 2.90 13.16 -1.29
C LEU A 77 4.36 12.91 -1.71
N LYS A 78 4.78 11.65 -1.83
CA LYS A 78 6.13 11.30 -2.32
C LYS A 78 6.34 11.69 -3.78
N ALA A 79 5.29 11.62 -4.59
CA ALA A 79 5.30 12.06 -5.98
C ALA A 79 5.26 13.60 -6.12
N GLY A 80 5.12 14.35 -5.03
CA GLY A 80 5.03 15.81 -5.05
C GLY A 80 3.67 16.35 -5.50
N LEU A 81 2.62 15.51 -5.48
CA LEU A 81 1.25 15.88 -5.86
C LEU A 81 0.45 16.50 -4.70
N GLY A 82 1.02 16.54 -3.49
CA GLY A 82 0.38 17.14 -2.33
C GLY A 82 0.13 18.63 -2.50
N GLN A 83 -1.00 19.10 -1.97
CA GLN A 83 -1.34 20.52 -1.91
C GLN A 83 -1.16 21.05 -0.47
N PRO A 84 -0.68 22.30 -0.30
CA PRO A 84 -0.67 22.95 1.01
C PRO A 84 -2.10 23.05 1.54
N TYR A 85 -2.27 22.74 2.83
CA TYR A 85 -3.54 23.00 3.50
C TYR A 85 -3.57 24.47 3.93
N GLU A 86 -4.43 25.27 3.28
CA GLU A 86 -4.66 26.66 3.67
C GLU A 86 -5.56 26.69 4.90
N TRP A 87 -4.96 26.93 6.07
CA TRP A 87 -5.71 27.10 7.30
C TRP A 87 -6.43 28.47 7.25
N GLY A 88 -7.76 28.45 7.17
CA GLY A 88 -8.54 29.67 7.12
C GLY A 88 -8.37 30.51 8.39
N VAL A 89 -7.96 31.77 8.24
CA VAL A 89 -8.33 32.80 9.20
C VAL A 89 -9.84 32.99 9.03
N LEU A 90 -10.62 32.79 10.08
CA LEU A 90 -12.05 33.15 10.08
C LEU A 90 -12.12 34.66 9.80
N GLU A 91 -12.36 35.07 8.55
CA GLU A 91 -12.66 36.48 8.30
C GLU A 91 -13.97 36.79 9.00
N GLU A 92 -13.90 37.59 10.07
CA GLU A 92 -15.10 38.12 10.73
C GLU A 92 -15.96 38.84 9.68
N PRO A 93 -17.29 38.61 9.66
CA PRO A 93 -18.15 39.27 8.70
C PRO A 93 -18.02 40.78 8.90
N ARG A 94 -17.48 41.47 7.89
CA ARG A 94 -17.33 42.92 7.90
C ARG A 94 -18.71 43.55 8.06
N ALA A 95 -19.03 44.00 9.27
CA ALA A 95 -20.28 44.68 9.60
C ALA A 95 -20.50 45.82 8.60
N ARG A 96 -21.66 45.81 7.93
CA ARG A 96 -22.20 46.94 7.18
C ARG A 96 -23.39 47.51 7.92
#